data_AF-A0A1I7RXE4-F1
#
_entry.id   AF-A0A1I7RXE4-F1
#
_cell.length_a   1.000
_cell.length_b   1.000
_cell.length_c   1.000
_cell.angle_alpha   90.00
_cell.angle_beta   90.00
_cell.angle_gamma   90.00
#
_symmetry.space_group_name_H-M   'P 1'
#
loop_
_entity.id
_entity.type
_entity.pdbx_description
1 polymer ?
#
loop_
_entity_poly.entity_id
_entity_poly.type
_entity_poly.pdbx_seq_one_letter_code
_entity_poly.pdbx_strand_id
1 'polypeptide(L)'
;MVHENLRKCILLLNFFICFSPIIHPLTVYLDTDDAPLQHKNYKQALLIYGMNASNHVSLLCLHCKFFILIAERVLAYRKREVYENTKNNYVVRIFGVTFILCFVELAFKLTIFLSYDTEDAIDVRLLKALTISESPRYFLISFFICYNCGIIGYLCFRRLQRIALEQRHKSRSLSERFELRQTEVITSIMLYLSKVYICFLIGCSLSLIPTVRLAFWPSRENWKRLFRLAILYLHCGVGAYNAVTTVYTFRKMKFMFRTAPLDANAASRKGHVDQYFLKLQNDWKIGVNKG
;
A
#
# COMPACT_ATOMS: atom_id res chain seq x y z
N MET A 1 -6.71 -13.59 -20.05
CA MET A 1 -5.85 -14.27 -19.05
C MET A 1 -4.79 -13.32 -18.48
N VAL A 2 -5.01 -12.00 -18.54
CA VAL A 2 -3.97 -10.99 -18.34
C VAL A 2 -4.22 -10.32 -16.98
N HIS A 3 -3.16 -10.11 -16.19
CA HIS A 3 -3.11 -9.45 -14.87
C HIS A 3 -3.28 -10.31 -13.60
N GLU A 4 -3.09 -11.64 -13.64
CA GLU A 4 -3.28 -12.45 -12.42
C GLU A 4 -2.31 -12.08 -11.29
N ASN A 5 -1.03 -11.85 -11.58
CA ASN A 5 -0.01 -11.50 -10.58
C ASN A 5 -0.25 -10.10 -9.99
N LEU A 6 -0.57 -9.11 -10.82
CA LEU A 6 -0.91 -7.77 -10.33
C LEU A 6 -2.14 -7.77 -9.45
N ARG A 7 -3.18 -8.50 -9.88
CA ARG A 7 -4.43 -8.61 -9.13
C ARG A 7 -4.17 -9.25 -7.78
N LYS A 8 -3.42 -10.35 -7.74
CA LYS A 8 -3.00 -10.99 -6.49
C LYS A 8 -2.24 -9.99 -5.61
N CYS A 9 -1.30 -9.24 -6.18
CA CYS A 9 -0.52 -8.23 -5.46
C CYS A 9 -1.38 -7.13 -4.84
N ILE A 10 -2.28 -6.52 -5.63
CA ILE A 10 -3.19 -5.48 -5.15
C ILE A 10 -4.17 -6.01 -4.11
N LEU A 11 -4.74 -7.20 -4.32
CA LEU A 11 -5.68 -7.81 -3.37
C LEU A 11 -5.01 -8.14 -2.05
N LEU A 12 -3.81 -8.73 -2.07
CA LEU A 12 -3.03 -9.02 -0.88
C LEU A 12 -2.65 -7.74 -0.15
N LEU A 13 -2.17 -6.71 -0.86
CA LEU A 13 -1.87 -5.41 -0.26
C LEU A 13 -3.08 -4.80 0.44
N ASN A 14 -4.22 -4.73 -0.26
CA ASN A 14 -5.43 -4.15 0.33
C ASN A 14 -5.94 -5.00 1.51
N PHE A 15 -5.84 -6.32 1.44
CA PHE A 15 -6.18 -7.22 2.55
C PHE A 15 -5.35 -6.92 3.80
N PHE A 16 -4.02 -6.80 3.67
CA PHE A 16 -3.16 -6.45 4.80
C PHE A 16 -3.44 -5.04 5.33
N ILE A 17 -3.62 -4.06 4.45
CA ILE A 17 -3.87 -2.67 4.85
C ILE A 17 -5.24 -2.52 5.53
N CYS A 18 -6.24 -3.32 5.16
CA CYS A 18 -7.56 -3.34 5.79
C CYS A 18 -7.52 -3.74 7.27
N PHE A 19 -6.50 -4.47 7.72
CA PHE A 19 -6.40 -4.82 9.14
C PHE A 19 -6.16 -3.59 10.01
N SER A 20 -5.42 -2.58 9.55
CA SER A 20 -5.12 -1.41 10.40
C SER A 20 -6.37 -0.67 10.92
N PRO A 21 -7.34 -0.26 10.08
CA PRO A 21 -8.55 0.43 10.56
C PRO A 21 -9.50 -0.48 11.37
N ILE A 22 -9.33 -1.81 11.32
CA ILE A 22 -10.13 -2.76 12.11
C ILE A 22 -9.47 -3.03 13.46
N ILE A 23 -8.16 -3.28 13.45
CA ILE A 23 -7.38 -3.65 14.63
C ILE A 23 -7.22 -2.44 15.57
N HIS A 24 -6.97 -1.24 15.04
CA HIS A 24 -6.73 -0.06 15.90
C HIS A 24 -7.92 0.29 16.83
N PRO A 25 -9.19 0.34 16.36
CA PRO A 25 -10.32 0.51 17.28
C PRO A 25 -10.45 -0.63 18.30
N LEU A 26 -10.18 -1.87 17.89
CA LEU A 26 -10.22 -3.01 18.79
C LEU A 26 -9.15 -2.93 19.87
N THR A 27 -7.92 -2.51 19.53
CA THR A 27 -6.86 -2.32 20.53
C THR A 27 -7.24 -1.24 21.53
N VAL A 28 -7.85 -0.14 21.09
CA VAL A 28 -8.32 0.92 22.00
C VAL A 28 -9.44 0.44 22.93
N TYR A 29 -10.32 -0.46 22.45
CA TYR A 29 -11.43 -0.97 23.27
C TYR A 29 -11.01 -2.10 24.23
N LEU A 30 -10.02 -2.90 23.84
CA LEU A 30 -9.52 -4.04 24.63
C LEU A 30 -8.47 -3.66 25.68
N ASP A 31 -7.96 -2.42 25.61
CA ASP A 31 -6.99 -1.84 26.55
C ASP A 31 -7.66 -1.56 27.92
N THR A 32 -7.94 -2.64 28.63
CA THR A 32 -8.59 -2.64 29.95
C THR A 32 -7.58 -2.82 31.09
N ASP A 33 -6.36 -3.24 30.76
CA ASP A 33 -5.23 -3.42 31.68
C ASP A 33 -3.97 -2.84 31.04
N ASP A 34 -3.47 -1.74 31.61
CA ASP A 34 -2.29 -1.02 31.11
C ASP A 34 -0.97 -1.77 31.36
N ALA A 35 -0.97 -2.82 32.19
CA ALA A 35 0.23 -3.58 32.57
C ALA A 35 -0.01 -5.11 32.72
N PRO A 36 -0.48 -5.79 31.66
CA PRO A 36 -0.90 -7.19 31.75
C PRO A 36 0.23 -8.16 32.10
N LEU A 37 1.50 -7.85 31.77
CA LEU A 37 2.64 -8.68 32.19
C LEU A 37 2.93 -8.54 33.69
N GLN A 38 2.78 -7.35 34.25
CA GLN A 38 2.97 -7.13 35.70
C GLN A 38 1.90 -7.86 36.50
N HIS A 39 0.66 -7.86 36.00
CA HIS A 39 -0.45 -8.61 36.59
C HIS A 39 -0.42 -10.11 36.28
N LYS A 40 0.62 -10.61 35.58
CA LYS A 40 0.78 -12.02 35.18
C LYS A 40 -0.36 -12.54 34.29
N ASN A 41 -1.09 -11.65 33.63
CA ASN A 41 -2.16 -12.00 32.70
C ASN A 41 -1.60 -12.20 31.28
N TYR A 42 -0.87 -13.31 31.11
CA TYR A 42 -0.16 -13.60 29.86
C TYR A 42 -1.09 -13.77 28.64
N LYS A 43 -2.34 -14.22 28.85
CA LYS A 43 -3.32 -14.37 27.76
C LYS A 43 -3.71 -13.00 27.19
N GLN A 44 -3.98 -12.04 28.07
CA GLN A 44 -4.30 -10.68 27.67
C GLN A 44 -3.09 -9.97 27.04
N ALA A 45 -1.89 -10.15 27.62
CA ALA A 45 -0.65 -9.63 27.06
C ALA A 45 -0.41 -10.14 25.62
N LEU A 46 -0.54 -11.46 25.38
CA LEU A 46 -0.39 -12.06 24.05
C LEU A 46 -1.37 -11.45 23.05
N LEU A 47 -2.61 -11.23 23.46
CA LEU A 47 -3.66 -10.67 22.61
C LEU A 47 -3.38 -9.20 22.27
N ILE A 48 -3.14 -8.35 23.26
CA ILE A 48 -2.88 -6.91 23.06
C ILE A 48 -1.62 -6.71 22.20
N TYR A 49 -0.52 -7.37 22.55
CA TYR A 49 0.75 -7.23 21.82
C TYR A 49 0.69 -7.84 20.42
N GLY A 50 0.00 -8.97 20.25
CA GLY A 50 -0.21 -9.58 18.94
C GLY A 50 -1.02 -8.69 18.00
N MET A 51 -2.06 -8.02 18.52
CA MET A 51 -2.85 -7.05 17.76
C MET A 51 -2.02 -5.82 17.38
N ASN A 52 -1.26 -5.26 18.32
CA ASN A 52 -0.39 -4.12 18.06
C ASN A 52 0.69 -4.43 17.02
N ALA A 53 1.36 -5.58 17.14
CA ALA A 53 2.33 -6.04 16.14
C ALA A 53 1.70 -6.23 14.75
N SER A 54 0.49 -6.80 14.70
CA SER A 54 -0.25 -6.98 13.44
C SER A 54 -0.63 -5.65 12.80
N ASN A 55 -1.07 -4.67 13.60
CA ASN A 55 -1.35 -3.31 13.13
C ASN A 55 -0.08 -2.62 12.60
N HIS A 56 1.05 -2.76 13.30
CA HIS A 56 2.35 -2.24 12.87
C HIS A 56 2.78 -2.80 11.52
N VAL A 57 2.72 -4.13 11.33
CA VAL A 57 3.01 -4.78 10.03
C VAL A 57 2.06 -4.29 8.93
N SER A 58 0.78 -4.08 9.25
CA SER A 58 -0.21 -3.56 8.29
C SER A 58 0.14 -2.14 7.82
N LEU A 59 0.59 -1.27 8.73
CA LEU A 59 1.07 0.08 8.41
C LEU A 59 2.37 0.07 7.61
N LEU A 60 3.32 -0.81 7.93
CA LEU A 60 4.54 -0.97 7.13
C LEU A 60 4.23 -1.43 5.70
N CYS A 61 3.28 -2.35 5.54
CA CYS A 61 2.78 -2.76 4.22
C CYS A 61 2.17 -1.58 3.44
N LEU A 62 1.47 -0.66 4.13
CA LEU A 62 0.98 0.58 3.53
C LEU A 62 2.15 1.47 3.08
N HIS A 63 3.19 1.67 3.90
CA HIS A 63 4.36 2.48 3.54
C HIS A 63 5.11 1.89 2.34
N CYS A 64 5.23 0.56 2.27
CA CYS A 64 5.93 -0.14 1.20
C CYS A 64 5.06 -0.39 -0.04
N LYS A 65 3.76 -0.06 0.00
CA LYS A 65 2.78 -0.37 -1.06
C LYS A 65 3.27 0.01 -2.45
N PHE A 66 3.74 1.24 -2.63
CA PHE A 66 4.19 1.70 -3.94
C PHE A 66 5.49 1.04 -4.39
N PHE A 67 6.42 0.74 -3.48
CA PHE A 67 7.62 -0.01 -3.83
C PHE A 67 7.30 -1.43 -4.30
N ILE A 68 6.39 -2.12 -3.62
CA ILE A 68 5.93 -3.46 -4.00
C ILE A 68 5.31 -3.44 -5.41
N LEU A 69 4.44 -2.47 -5.68
CA LEU A 69 3.79 -2.31 -6.98
C LEU A 69 4.78 -1.92 -8.08
N ILE A 70 5.77 -1.05 -7.79
CA ILE A 70 6.83 -0.70 -8.74
C ILE A 70 7.72 -1.90 -9.02
N ALA A 71 8.16 -2.62 -8.00
CA ALA A 71 9.00 -3.80 -8.16
C ALA A 71 8.31 -4.84 -9.04
N GLU A 72 7.02 -5.10 -8.81
CA GLU A 72 6.23 -6.00 -9.64
C GLU A 72 6.13 -5.51 -11.09
N ARG A 73 5.89 -4.21 -11.31
CA ARG A 73 5.83 -3.62 -12.66
C ARG A 73 7.17 -3.64 -13.39
N VAL A 74 8.27 -3.33 -12.71
CA VAL A 74 9.62 -3.35 -13.28
C VAL A 74 10.03 -4.78 -13.65
N LEU A 75 9.68 -5.77 -12.81
CA LEU A 75 9.94 -7.17 -13.10
C LEU A 75 9.13 -7.67 -14.30
N ALA A 76 7.85 -7.33 -14.37
CA ALA A 76 7.00 -7.64 -15.52
C ALA A 76 7.57 -7.05 -16.81
N TYR A 77 7.99 -5.78 -16.76
CA TYR A 77 8.58 -5.09 -17.90
C TYR A 77 9.93 -5.70 -18.34
N ARG A 78 10.83 -6.01 -17.40
CA ARG A 78 12.15 -6.60 -17.71
C ARG A 78 12.06 -8.03 -18.22
N LYS A 79 11.10 -8.82 -17.73
CA LYS A 79 10.93 -10.24 -18.08
C LYS A 79 9.72 -10.50 -18.99
N ARG A 80 9.32 -9.50 -19.78
CA ARG A 80 8.12 -9.50 -20.63
C ARG A 80 7.94 -10.74 -21.53
N GLU A 81 9.03 -11.38 -21.95
CA GLU A 81 9.00 -12.57 -22.81
C GLU A 81 8.62 -13.87 -22.06
N VAL A 82 8.89 -13.93 -20.75
CA VAL A 82 8.73 -15.15 -19.93
C VAL A 82 7.71 -14.95 -18.80
N TYR A 83 7.27 -13.70 -18.57
CA TYR A 83 6.45 -13.32 -17.41
C TYR A 83 5.09 -14.01 -17.36
N GLU A 84 4.39 -14.13 -18.49
CA GLU A 84 3.08 -14.79 -18.55
C GLU A 84 3.18 -16.32 -18.56
N ASN A 85 4.23 -16.88 -19.16
CA ASN A 85 4.39 -18.32 -19.36
C ASN A 85 5.01 -19.04 -18.15
N THR A 86 5.73 -18.32 -17.30
CA THR A 86 6.12 -18.90 -16.02
C THR A 86 4.94 -18.81 -15.06
N LYS A 87 4.48 -19.96 -14.53
CA LYS A 87 3.65 -20.08 -13.31
C LYS A 87 4.42 -19.57 -12.07
N ASN A 88 5.13 -18.47 -12.20
CA ASN A 88 6.16 -18.04 -11.28
C ASN A 88 5.52 -17.38 -10.06
N ASN A 89 5.98 -17.82 -8.90
CA ASN A 89 5.66 -17.29 -7.58
C ASN A 89 6.27 -15.88 -7.33
N TYR A 90 6.35 -15.00 -8.34
CA TYR A 90 6.95 -13.67 -8.21
C TYR A 90 6.25 -12.83 -7.14
N VAL A 91 4.91 -12.88 -7.09
CA VAL A 91 4.14 -12.19 -6.04
C VAL A 91 4.55 -12.71 -4.66
N VAL A 92 4.59 -14.03 -4.47
CA VAL A 92 5.01 -14.63 -3.19
C VAL A 92 6.44 -14.23 -2.82
N ARG A 93 7.37 -14.16 -3.78
CA ARG A 93 8.75 -13.71 -3.53
C ARG A 93 8.82 -12.25 -3.11
N ILE A 94 8.10 -11.35 -3.81
CA ILE A 94 8.08 -9.92 -3.47
C ILE A 94 7.49 -9.74 -2.07
N PHE A 95 6.36 -10.38 -1.77
CA PHE A 95 5.76 -10.31 -0.43
C PHE A 95 6.64 -10.96 0.63
N GLY A 96 7.27 -12.09 0.35
CA GLY A 96 8.19 -12.77 1.26
C GLY A 96 9.36 -11.87 1.68
N VAL A 97 9.98 -11.18 0.70
CA VAL A 97 11.04 -10.19 1.00
C VAL A 97 10.49 -9.03 1.82
N THR A 98 9.32 -8.48 1.47
CA THR A 98 8.68 -7.41 2.25
C THR A 98 8.41 -7.84 3.70
N PHE A 99 7.89 -9.05 3.92
CA PHE A 99 7.61 -9.57 5.26
C PHE A 99 8.88 -9.74 6.07
N ILE A 100 9.94 -10.30 5.48
CA ILE A 100 11.24 -10.41 6.14
C ILE A 100 11.74 -9.02 6.55
N LEU A 101 11.66 -8.02 5.68
CA LEU A 101 12.05 -6.64 6.01
C LEU A 101 11.20 -6.05 7.14
N CYS A 102 9.89 -6.32 7.18
CA CYS A 102 9.02 -5.88 8.27
C CYS A 102 9.41 -6.54 9.60
N PHE A 103 9.74 -7.83 9.60
CA PHE A 103 10.21 -8.53 10.81
C PHE A 103 11.57 -8.02 11.28
N VAL A 104 12.50 -7.75 10.35
CA VAL A 104 13.82 -7.17 10.68
C VAL A 104 13.66 -5.78 11.29
N GLU A 105 12.80 -4.94 10.73
CA GLU A 105 12.49 -3.62 11.28
C GLU A 105 11.89 -3.72 12.69
N LEU A 106 10.89 -4.59 12.88
CA LEU A 106 10.25 -4.78 14.17
C LEU A 106 11.23 -5.31 15.22
N ALA A 107 12.08 -6.28 14.86
CA ALA A 107 13.10 -6.84 15.75
C ALA A 107 14.15 -5.80 16.12
N PHE A 108 14.59 -4.97 15.15
CA PHE A 108 15.51 -3.87 15.39
C PHE A 108 14.92 -2.84 16.36
N LYS A 109 13.65 -2.46 16.13
CA LYS A 109 12.93 -1.54 17.00
C LYS A 109 12.75 -2.10 18.41
N LEU A 110 12.35 -3.37 18.53
CA LEU A 110 12.24 -4.07 19.81
C LEU A 110 13.57 -4.07 20.57
N THR A 111 14.67 -4.35 19.87
CA THR A 111 16.02 -4.32 20.45
C THR A 111 16.37 -2.93 20.99
N ILE A 112 16.06 -1.87 20.24
CA ILE A 112 16.33 -0.49 20.67
C ILE A 112 15.52 -0.15 21.93
N PHE A 113 14.21 -0.33 21.92
CA PHE A 113 13.37 0.08 23.04
C PHE A 113 13.60 -0.77 24.30
N LEU A 114 13.93 -2.06 24.16
CA LEU A 114 14.23 -2.90 25.33
C LEU A 114 15.62 -2.63 25.92
N SER A 115 16.60 -2.26 25.09
CA SER A 115 17.99 -2.08 25.56
C SER A 115 18.30 -0.65 26.03
N TYR A 116 17.64 0.37 25.44
CA TYR A 116 18.00 1.77 25.67
C TYR A 116 16.93 2.59 26.40
N ASP A 117 15.67 2.15 26.40
CA ASP A 117 14.60 2.79 27.20
C ASP A 117 14.55 2.05 28.55
N THR A 118 15.26 2.54 29.57
CA THR A 118 15.35 1.85 30.89
C THR A 118 14.45 2.46 31.95
N GLU A 119 13.90 3.65 31.71
CA GLU A 119 13.10 4.39 32.69
C GLU A 119 11.67 3.86 32.81
N ASP A 120 11.15 3.24 31.74
CA ASP A 120 9.78 2.80 31.65
C ASP A 120 9.57 1.32 32.04
N ALA A 121 8.36 1.02 32.50
CA ALA A 121 7.89 -0.34 32.73
C ALA A 121 8.01 -1.23 31.47
N ILE A 122 8.20 -2.54 31.65
CA ILE A 122 8.34 -3.50 30.53
C ILE A 122 7.16 -3.39 29.55
N ASP A 123 5.92 -3.32 30.04
CA ASP A 123 4.72 -3.23 29.21
C ASP A 123 4.71 -1.97 28.34
N VAL A 124 5.09 -0.81 28.90
CA VAL A 124 5.17 0.48 28.18
C VAL A 124 6.23 0.40 27.08
N ARG A 125 7.38 -0.20 27.37
CA ARG A 125 8.47 -0.37 26.40
C ARG A 125 8.09 -1.30 25.26
N LEU A 126 7.42 -2.41 25.57
CA LEU A 126 6.88 -3.32 24.57
C LEU A 126 5.83 -2.63 23.71
N LEU A 127 4.93 -1.85 24.31
CA LEU A 127 3.90 -1.14 23.56
C LEU A 127 4.52 -0.10 22.60
N LYS A 128 5.51 0.68 23.05
CA LYS A 128 6.30 1.60 22.21
C LYS A 128 7.03 0.87 21.07
N ALA A 129 7.60 -0.29 21.36
CA ALA A 129 8.29 -1.11 20.36
C ALA A 129 7.31 -1.65 19.30
N LEU A 130 6.16 -2.15 19.73
CA LEU A 130 5.21 -2.86 18.88
C LEU A 130 4.23 -1.94 18.14
N THR A 131 4.20 -0.63 18.45
CA THR A 131 3.29 0.32 17.81
C THR A 131 4.04 1.51 17.22
N ILE A 132 3.56 2.04 16.08
CA ILE A 132 4.13 3.27 15.49
C ILE A 132 3.73 4.51 16.30
N SER A 133 2.55 4.47 16.91
CA SER A 133 1.84 5.61 17.50
C SER A 133 2.32 6.00 18.91
N GLU A 134 2.79 5.06 19.73
CA GLU A 134 3.10 5.36 21.15
C GLU A 134 4.37 6.20 21.36
N SER A 135 5.27 6.23 20.38
CA SER A 135 6.48 7.06 20.44
C SER A 135 6.37 8.21 19.43
N PRO A 136 6.16 9.47 19.86
CA PRO A 136 6.05 10.62 18.95
C PRO A 136 7.28 10.78 18.06
N ARG A 137 8.48 10.48 18.57
CA ARG A 137 9.73 10.55 17.79
C ARG A 137 9.75 9.52 16.66
N TYR A 138 9.41 8.28 16.98
CA TYR A 138 9.36 7.21 15.99
C TYR A 138 8.21 7.46 14.99
N PHE A 139 7.08 7.99 15.45
CA PHE A 139 5.98 8.40 14.59
C PHE A 139 6.41 9.46 13.56
N LEU A 140 7.19 10.48 13.96
CA LEU A 140 7.76 11.46 13.01
C LEU A 140 8.64 10.81 11.94
N ILE A 141 9.55 9.93 12.36
CA ILE A 141 10.44 9.20 11.44
C ILE A 141 9.61 8.38 10.46
N SER A 142 8.63 7.64 10.98
CA SER A 142 7.74 6.80 10.19
C SER A 142 6.91 7.61 9.20
N PHE A 143 6.38 8.77 9.64
CA PHE A 143 5.64 9.70 8.80
C PHE A 143 6.53 10.31 7.70
N PHE A 144 7.78 10.66 8.00
CA PHE A 144 8.74 11.13 7.01
C PHE A 144 9.07 10.04 5.97
N ILE A 145 9.32 8.80 6.40
CA ILE A 145 9.53 7.67 5.50
C ILE A 145 8.31 7.50 4.59
N CYS A 146 7.10 7.56 5.15
CA CYS A 146 5.84 7.45 4.43
C CYS A 146 5.70 8.51 3.30
N TYR A 147 6.06 9.76 3.56
CA TYR A 147 6.14 10.82 2.54
C TYR A 147 7.11 10.49 1.43
N ASN A 148 8.33 10.07 1.79
CA ASN A 148 9.36 9.71 0.81
C ASN A 148 8.91 8.52 -0.05
N CYS A 149 8.31 7.49 0.54
CA CYS A 149 7.73 6.36 -0.18
C CYS A 149 6.68 6.81 -1.22
N GLY A 150 5.79 7.73 -0.84
CA GLY A 150 4.77 8.28 -1.74
C GLY A 150 5.36 9.06 -2.91
N ILE A 151 6.32 9.96 -2.64
CA ILE A 151 6.96 10.82 -3.64
C ILE A 151 7.84 9.98 -4.59
N ILE A 152 8.73 9.14 -4.04
CA ILE A 152 9.59 8.26 -4.83
C ILE A 152 8.73 7.32 -5.66
N GLY A 153 7.66 6.76 -5.07
CA GLY A 153 6.70 5.92 -5.77
C GLY A 153 6.12 6.60 -7.00
N TYR A 154 5.61 7.82 -6.82
CA TYR A 154 5.06 8.62 -7.91
C TYR A 154 6.08 8.91 -9.02
N LEU A 155 7.31 9.31 -8.67
CA LEU A 155 8.38 9.59 -9.63
C LEU A 155 8.76 8.34 -10.43
N CYS A 156 8.88 7.19 -9.77
CA CYS A 156 9.18 5.91 -10.42
C CYS A 156 8.07 5.50 -11.39
N PHE A 157 6.80 5.61 -11.01
CA PHE A 157 5.69 5.31 -11.91
C PHE A 157 5.65 6.26 -13.12
N ARG A 158 5.91 7.56 -12.92
CA ARG A 158 5.99 8.52 -14.04
C ARG A 158 7.13 8.18 -14.99
N ARG A 159 8.30 7.84 -14.46
CA ARG A 159 9.44 7.41 -15.27
C ARG A 159 9.11 6.15 -16.06
N LEU A 160 8.49 5.15 -15.42
CA LEU A 160 8.09 3.92 -16.08
C LEU A 160 7.06 4.17 -17.20
N GLN A 161 6.09 5.06 -16.97
CA GLN A 161 5.10 5.44 -17.98
C GLN A 161 5.76 6.10 -19.20
N ARG A 162 6.70 7.04 -18.99
CA ARG A 162 7.44 7.68 -20.09
C ARG A 162 8.23 6.67 -20.92
N ILE A 163 8.97 5.78 -20.25
CA ILE A 163 9.75 4.73 -20.93
C ILE A 163 8.83 3.80 -21.74
N ALA A 164 7.68 3.41 -21.17
CA ALA A 164 6.72 2.55 -21.87
C ALA A 164 6.14 3.22 -23.13
N LEU A 165 5.82 4.52 -23.05
CA LEU A 165 5.33 5.31 -24.19
C LEU A 165 6.39 5.44 -25.29
N GLU A 166 7.62 5.80 -24.94
CA GLU A 166 8.72 5.97 -25.91
C GLU A 166 9.03 4.66 -26.64
N GLN A 167 9.02 3.54 -25.94
CA GLN A 167 9.32 2.23 -26.52
C GLN A 167 8.18 1.62 -27.31
N ARG A 168 6.92 2.02 -27.05
CA ARG A 168 5.75 1.54 -27.80
C ARG A 168 5.83 1.88 -29.29
N HIS A 169 6.53 2.96 -29.65
CA HIS A 169 6.77 3.34 -31.04
C HIS A 169 7.92 2.58 -31.69
N LYS A 170 8.79 1.95 -30.87
CA LYS A 170 9.98 1.20 -31.31
C LYS A 170 9.81 -0.32 -31.24
N SER A 171 8.68 -0.81 -30.72
CA SER A 171 8.40 -2.25 -30.54
C SER A 171 8.38 -2.99 -31.88
N ARG A 172 9.06 -4.13 -31.95
CA ARG A 172 9.18 -4.94 -33.18
C ARG A 172 8.15 -6.07 -33.28
N SER A 173 7.60 -6.51 -32.14
CA SER A 173 6.63 -7.61 -32.08
C SER A 173 5.27 -7.18 -31.50
N LEU A 174 4.21 -7.89 -31.90
CA LEU A 174 2.85 -7.68 -31.40
C LEU A 174 2.73 -7.97 -29.90
N SER A 175 3.44 -8.99 -29.39
CA SER A 175 3.48 -9.34 -27.97
C SER A 175 4.15 -8.24 -27.14
N GLU A 176 5.29 -7.72 -27.60
CA GLU A 176 5.97 -6.59 -26.95
C GLU A 176 5.08 -5.34 -26.90
N ARG A 177 4.40 -5.04 -28.00
CA ARG A 177 3.50 -3.88 -28.08
C ARG A 177 2.29 -4.02 -27.15
N PHE A 178 1.79 -5.25 -26.96
CA PHE A 178 0.72 -5.55 -26.04
C PHE A 178 1.16 -5.35 -24.58
N GLU A 179 2.32 -5.89 -24.18
CA GLU A 179 2.89 -5.71 -22.83
C GLU A 179 3.21 -4.26 -22.48
N LEU A 180 3.76 -3.50 -23.45
CA LEU A 180 4.02 -2.07 -23.28
C LEU A 180 2.72 -1.28 -23.09
N ARG A 181 1.68 -1.60 -23.87
CA ARG A 181 0.35 -0.98 -23.72
C ARG A 181 -0.28 -1.33 -22.37
N GLN A 182 -0.13 -2.55 -21.89
CA GLN A 182 -0.60 -2.91 -20.56
C GLN A 182 0.13 -2.14 -19.47
N THR A 183 1.46 -2.05 -19.57
CA THR A 183 2.29 -1.31 -18.63
C THR A 183 1.87 0.15 -18.59
N GLU A 184 1.57 0.76 -19.74
CA GLU A 184 1.02 2.12 -19.85
C GLU A 184 -0.32 2.28 -19.11
N VAL A 185 -1.29 1.39 -19.36
CA VAL A 185 -2.61 1.44 -18.70
C VAL A 185 -2.48 1.27 -17.19
N ILE A 186 -1.70 0.30 -16.73
CA ILE A 186 -1.55 0.01 -15.30
C ILE A 186 -0.81 1.14 -14.59
N THR A 187 0.27 1.66 -15.18
CA THR A 187 1.00 2.80 -14.60
C THR A 187 0.12 4.04 -14.51
N SER A 188 -0.81 4.27 -15.45
CA SER A 188 -1.78 5.36 -15.33
C SER A 188 -2.71 5.22 -14.11
N ILE A 189 -3.18 3.99 -13.83
CA ILE A 189 -3.99 3.68 -12.64
C ILE A 189 -3.16 3.88 -11.37
N MET A 190 -1.93 3.37 -11.35
CA MET A 190 -1.02 3.50 -10.20
C MET A 190 -0.62 4.94 -9.91
N LEU A 191 -0.46 5.77 -10.94
CA LEU A 191 -0.21 7.19 -10.79
C LEU A 191 -1.38 7.92 -10.14
N TYR A 192 -2.61 7.59 -10.53
CA TYR A 192 -3.80 8.13 -9.87
C TYR A 192 -3.85 7.73 -8.38
N LEU A 193 -3.63 6.44 -8.08
CA LEU A 193 -3.56 5.96 -6.70
C LEU A 193 -2.46 6.65 -5.87
N SER A 194 -1.31 6.91 -6.49
CA SER A 194 -0.19 7.64 -5.87
C SER A 194 -0.55 9.10 -5.60
N LYS A 195 -1.24 9.78 -6.52
CA LYS A 195 -1.73 11.15 -6.31
C LYS A 195 -2.71 11.23 -5.16
N VAL A 196 -3.70 10.33 -5.12
CA VAL A 196 -4.68 10.26 -4.03
C VAL A 196 -3.98 10.03 -2.69
N TYR A 197 -2.96 9.18 -2.66
CA TYR A 197 -2.16 8.96 -1.47
C TYR A 197 -1.37 10.20 -1.03
N ILE A 198 -0.74 10.92 -1.95
CA ILE A 198 -0.04 12.18 -1.64
C ILE A 198 -1.03 13.23 -1.12
N CYS A 199 -2.21 13.38 -1.73
CA CYS A 199 -3.25 14.27 -1.22
C CYS A 199 -3.71 13.88 0.20
N PHE A 200 -3.87 12.58 0.44
CA PHE A 200 -4.17 12.04 1.76
C PHE A 200 -3.08 12.40 2.78
N LEU A 201 -1.80 12.21 2.44
CA LEU A 201 -0.68 12.58 3.29
C LEU A 201 -0.69 14.07 3.62
N ILE A 202 -0.87 14.94 2.61
CA ILE A 202 -0.99 16.39 2.80
C ILE A 202 -2.13 16.74 3.77
N GLY A 203 -3.29 16.10 3.63
CA GLY A 203 -4.41 16.26 4.58
C GLY A 203 -4.03 15.82 6.00
N CYS A 204 -3.20 14.78 6.12
CA CYS A 204 -2.70 14.30 7.39
C CYS A 204 -1.56 15.12 7.99
N SER A 205 -0.96 16.08 7.26
CA SER A 205 0.10 16.95 7.78
C SER A 205 -0.28 17.67 9.07
N LEU A 206 -1.59 17.94 9.29
CA LEU A 206 -2.06 18.58 10.52
C LEU A 206 -1.72 17.77 11.79
N SER A 207 -1.60 16.44 11.66
CA SER A 207 -1.19 15.55 12.76
C SER A 207 0.27 15.74 13.20
N LEU A 208 1.11 16.37 12.36
CA LEU A 208 2.51 16.64 12.69
C LEU A 208 2.68 17.68 13.80
N ILE A 209 1.76 18.65 13.90
CA ILE A 209 1.87 19.75 14.87
C ILE A 209 1.94 19.22 16.32
N PRO A 210 0.96 18.44 16.81
CA PRO A 210 1.05 17.89 18.17
C PRO A 210 2.20 16.89 18.32
N THR A 211 2.55 16.18 17.24
CA THR A 211 3.65 15.20 17.26
C THR A 211 5.01 15.86 17.47
N VAL A 212 5.35 16.89 16.68
CA VAL A 212 6.58 17.66 16.82
C VAL A 212 6.64 18.30 18.21
N ARG A 213 5.51 18.84 18.68
CA ARG A 213 5.44 19.47 20.01
C ARG A 213 5.71 18.48 21.15
N LEU A 214 5.28 17.23 21.04
CA LEU A 214 5.56 16.18 22.03
C LEU A 214 6.95 15.54 21.86
N ALA A 215 7.51 15.54 20.66
CA ALA A 215 8.82 14.95 20.39
C ALA A 215 9.98 15.76 20.99
N PHE A 216 9.88 17.10 20.97
CA PHE A 216 10.98 18.01 21.31
C PHE A 216 10.78 18.83 22.60
N TRP A 217 9.57 18.89 23.15
CA TRP A 217 9.29 19.69 24.35
C TRP A 217 8.61 18.87 25.46
N PRO A 218 8.65 19.36 26.71
CA PRO A 218 7.99 18.69 27.82
C PRO A 218 6.50 18.44 27.54
N SER A 219 6.07 17.23 27.91
CA SER A 219 4.73 16.75 27.64
C SER A 219 3.73 17.35 28.61
N ARG A 220 2.82 18.19 28.12
CA ARG A 220 1.61 18.62 28.87
C ARG A 220 0.44 17.72 28.49
N GLU A 221 -0.48 17.49 29.43
CA GLU A 221 -1.62 16.58 29.25
C GLU A 221 -2.49 16.94 28.04
N ASN A 222 -2.74 18.23 27.81
CA ASN A 222 -3.51 18.71 26.66
C ASN A 222 -2.86 18.31 25.32
N TRP A 223 -1.52 18.34 25.23
CA TRP A 223 -0.81 17.94 24.02
C TRP A 223 -0.84 16.42 23.81
N LYS A 224 -0.78 15.62 24.88
CA LYS A 224 -0.98 14.16 24.81
C LYS A 224 -2.36 13.82 24.25
N ARG A 225 -3.41 14.50 24.72
CA ARG A 225 -4.79 14.32 24.22
C ARG A 225 -4.91 14.70 22.74
N LEU A 226 -4.36 15.85 22.34
CA LEU A 226 -4.34 16.28 20.94
C LEU A 226 -3.58 15.28 20.04
N PHE A 227 -2.48 14.71 20.53
CA PHE A 227 -1.73 13.69 19.79
C PHE A 227 -2.53 12.39 19.62
N ARG A 228 -3.21 11.91 20.67
CA ARG A 228 -4.11 10.74 20.55
C ARG A 228 -5.23 10.98 19.53
N LEU A 229 -5.84 12.18 19.53
CA LEU A 229 -6.81 12.57 18.51
C LEU A 229 -6.21 12.60 17.10
N ALA A 230 -4.97 13.10 16.96
CA ALA A 230 -4.27 13.13 15.69
C ALA A 230 -3.96 11.72 15.15
N ILE A 231 -3.58 10.78 16.02
CA ILE A 231 -3.40 9.36 15.66
C ILE A 231 -4.74 8.76 15.19
N LEU A 232 -5.83 9.00 15.91
CA LEU A 232 -7.15 8.49 15.54
C LEU A 232 -7.60 9.05 14.18
N TYR A 233 -7.38 10.35 13.95
CA TYR A 233 -7.63 11.00 12.65
C TYR A 233 -6.84 10.34 11.52
N LEU A 234 -5.55 10.04 11.75
CA LEU A 234 -4.71 9.34 10.77
C LEU A 234 -5.25 7.94 10.45
N HIS A 235 -5.59 7.14 11.47
CA HIS A 235 -6.15 5.80 11.25
C HIS A 235 -7.48 5.81 10.50
N CYS A 236 -8.37 6.77 10.82
CA CYS A 236 -9.60 6.99 10.06
C CYS A 236 -9.31 7.33 8.59
N GLY A 237 -8.37 8.24 8.38
CA GLY A 237 -7.93 8.63 7.04
C GLY A 237 -7.29 7.49 6.24
N VAL A 238 -6.49 6.62 6.88
CA VAL A 238 -5.97 5.39 6.26
C VAL A 238 -7.11 4.47 5.83
N GLY A 239 -8.13 4.31 6.67
CA GLY A 239 -9.35 3.56 6.34
C GLY A 239 -10.08 4.14 5.12
N ALA A 240 -10.31 5.46 5.11
CA ALA A 240 -10.94 6.16 4.00
C ALA A 240 -10.14 6.04 2.70
N TYR A 241 -8.82 6.24 2.76
CA TYR A 241 -7.91 6.05 1.63
C TYR A 241 -8.00 4.62 1.09
N ASN A 242 -7.96 3.62 1.97
CA ASN A 242 -7.99 2.22 1.56
C ASN A 242 -9.35 1.86 0.92
N ALA A 243 -10.46 2.35 1.47
CA ALA A 243 -11.79 2.17 0.89
C ALA A 243 -11.92 2.81 -0.50
N VAL A 244 -11.53 4.08 -0.65
CA VAL A 244 -11.58 4.81 -1.93
C VAL A 244 -10.71 4.12 -2.98
N THR A 245 -9.47 3.77 -2.63
CA THR A 245 -8.55 3.12 -3.57
C THR A 245 -8.98 1.71 -3.92
N THR A 246 -9.55 0.96 -2.97
CA THR A 246 -10.12 -0.37 -3.23
C THR A 246 -11.29 -0.28 -4.20
N VAL A 247 -12.28 0.57 -3.94
CA VAL A 247 -13.44 0.77 -4.84
C VAL A 247 -13.00 1.23 -6.23
N TYR A 248 -12.10 2.21 -6.30
CA TYR A 248 -11.56 2.70 -7.57
C TYR A 248 -10.89 1.56 -8.35
N THR A 249 -10.04 0.79 -7.68
CA THR A 249 -9.27 -0.29 -8.30
C THR A 249 -10.18 -1.43 -8.75
N PHE A 250 -11.17 -1.83 -7.96
CA PHE A 250 -12.18 -2.81 -8.36
C PHE A 250 -12.99 -2.35 -9.57
N ARG A 251 -13.43 -1.08 -9.60
CA ARG A 251 -14.15 -0.52 -10.74
C ARG A 251 -13.28 -0.56 -12.00
N LYS A 252 -12.06 0.00 -11.94
CA LYS A 252 -11.16 0.05 -13.09
C LYS A 252 -10.74 -1.34 -13.57
N MET A 253 -10.49 -2.27 -12.65
CA MET A 253 -10.26 -3.67 -12.97
C MET A 253 -11.47 -4.28 -13.68
N LYS A 254 -12.69 -4.16 -13.13
CA LYS A 254 -13.92 -4.66 -13.78
C LYS A 254 -14.13 -4.09 -15.18
N PHE A 255 -13.81 -2.82 -15.41
CA PHE A 255 -13.86 -2.21 -16.75
C PHE A 255 -12.79 -2.74 -17.70
N MET A 256 -11.55 -2.97 -17.23
CA MET A 256 -10.51 -3.64 -18.02
C MET A 256 -10.89 -5.08 -18.40
N PHE A 257 -11.79 -5.71 -17.63
CA PHE A 257 -12.25 -7.08 -17.83
C PHE A 257 -13.58 -7.22 -18.59
N ARG A 258 -14.32 -6.13 -18.85
CA ARG A 258 -15.45 -6.14 -19.79
C ARG A 258 -14.91 -6.17 -21.22
N THR A 259 -14.29 -7.29 -21.59
CA THR A 259 -13.98 -7.62 -22.99
C THR A 259 -14.90 -8.78 -23.38
N ALA A 260 -15.78 -8.44 -24.32
CA ALA A 260 -16.70 -9.19 -25.18
C ALA A 260 -17.03 -10.66 -24.84
N PRO A 261 -18.31 -11.07 -24.89
CA PRO A 261 -18.64 -12.49 -25.02
C PRO A 261 -17.90 -13.02 -26.26
N LEU A 262 -17.09 -14.05 -26.05
CA LEU A 262 -16.52 -14.85 -27.12
C LEU A 262 -17.68 -15.61 -27.76
N ASP A 263 -18.36 -15.00 -28.74
CA ASP A 263 -19.24 -15.74 -29.62
C ASP A 263 -18.39 -16.75 -30.38
N ALA A 264 -18.70 -18.03 -30.18
CA ALA A 264 -17.93 -19.19 -30.59
C ALA A 264 -18.00 -19.49 -32.10
N ASN A 265 -18.16 -18.47 -32.96
CA ASN A 265 -18.27 -18.66 -34.41
C ASN A 265 -17.00 -18.15 -35.13
N ALA A 266 -16.15 -19.11 -35.51
CA ALA A 266 -14.85 -18.88 -36.16
C ALA A 266 -14.94 -18.17 -37.53
N ALA A 267 -16.10 -18.16 -38.18
CA ALA A 267 -16.30 -17.53 -39.50
C ALA A 267 -16.42 -15.99 -39.46
N SER A 268 -16.69 -15.39 -38.30
CA SER A 268 -16.90 -13.93 -38.14
C SER A 268 -15.62 -13.14 -37.79
N ARG A 269 -14.51 -13.84 -37.49
CA ARG A 269 -13.32 -13.27 -36.83
C ARG A 269 -12.61 -12.13 -37.56
N LYS A 270 -12.62 -12.08 -38.90
CA LYS A 270 -11.84 -11.05 -39.62
C LYS A 270 -12.49 -9.66 -39.54
N GLY A 271 -13.82 -9.57 -39.66
CA GLY A 271 -14.53 -8.29 -39.54
C GLY A 271 -14.73 -7.84 -38.09
N HIS A 272 -14.89 -8.80 -37.17
CA HIS A 272 -15.18 -8.50 -35.77
C HIS A 272 -13.97 -7.97 -34.98
N VAL A 273 -12.76 -8.38 -35.36
CA VAL A 273 -11.52 -7.90 -34.71
C VAL A 273 -11.25 -6.44 -35.08
N ASP A 274 -11.41 -6.07 -36.35
CA ASP A 274 -11.24 -4.69 -36.80
C ASP A 274 -12.34 -3.78 -36.23
N GLN A 275 -13.59 -4.24 -36.20
CA GLN A 275 -14.68 -3.53 -35.52
C GLN A 275 -14.48 -3.41 -34.01
N TYR A 276 -13.89 -4.42 -33.37
CA TYR A 276 -13.56 -4.38 -31.94
C TYR A 276 -12.45 -3.37 -31.65
N PHE A 277 -11.40 -3.32 -32.47
CA PHE A 277 -10.35 -2.32 -32.35
C PHE A 277 -10.83 -0.90 -32.68
N LEU A 278 -11.71 -0.72 -33.67
CA LEU A 278 -12.37 0.54 -33.98
C LEU A 278 -13.29 1.01 -32.84
N LYS A 279 -14.06 0.10 -32.24
CA LYS A 279 -14.94 0.40 -31.11
C LYS A 279 -14.13 0.79 -29.87
N LEU A 280 -13.05 0.06 -29.58
CA LEU A 280 -12.09 0.45 -28.54
C LEU A 280 -11.44 1.81 -28.81
N GLN A 281 -11.11 2.11 -30.06
CA GLN A 281 -10.53 3.40 -30.44
C GLN A 281 -11.54 4.55 -30.29
N ASN A 282 -12.81 4.32 -30.59
CA ASN A 282 -13.89 5.30 -30.46
C ASN A 282 -14.31 5.51 -29.00
N ASP A 283 -14.45 4.45 -28.21
CA ASP A 283 -14.71 4.54 -26.76
C ASP A 283 -13.58 5.28 -26.02
N TRP A 284 -12.36 5.23 -26.56
CA TRP A 284 -11.20 5.94 -26.02
C TRP A 284 -11.14 7.41 -26.44
N LYS A 285 -11.58 7.79 -27.66
CA LYS A 285 -11.72 9.21 -28.04
C LYS A 285 -12.71 9.95 -27.14
N ILE A 286 -13.77 9.27 -26.70
CA ILE A 286 -14.80 9.84 -25.82
C ILE A 286 -14.28 9.98 -24.37
N GLY A 287 -13.36 9.11 -23.95
CA GLY A 287 -12.74 9.15 -22.61
C GLY A 287 -11.61 10.18 -22.43
N VAL A 288 -11.03 10.69 -23.52
CA VAL A 288 -9.97 11.72 -23.49
C VAL A 288 -10.55 13.15 -23.40
N ASN A 289 -11.79 13.36 -23.86
CA ASN A 289 -12.45 14.68 -23.85
C ASN A 289 -13.25 14.98 -22.55
N LYS A 290 -13.11 14.15 -21.50
CA LYS A 290 -13.74 14.38 -20.18
C LYS A 290 -12.73 14.29 -19.02
N GLY A 291 -11.50 14.74 -19.25
CA GLY A 291 -10.46 14.92 -18.24
C GLY A 291 -10.03 16.37 -18.16
#